data_AF-A0A9E3BPD9-F1
#
_entry.id   AF-A0A9E3BPD9-F1
#
_cell.length_a   1.000
_cell.length_b   1.000
_cell.length_c   1.000
_cell.angle_alpha   90.00
_cell.angle_beta   90.00
_cell.angle_gamma   90.00
#
_symmetry.space_group_name_H-M   'P 1'
#
loop_
_entity.id
_entity.type
_entity.pdbx_description
1 polymer ?
#
loop_
_entity_poly.entity_id
_entity_poly.type
_entity_poly.pdbx_seq_one_letter_code
_entity_poly.pdbx_strand_id
1 'polypeptide(L)'
;MNTTAIGAQLVRLPAPFLPAMLRALAHGRSPMDAATLLRQMGYETGEAFHAALEEWLAGRGPAGSSDSLGADEFWDAFAGFWAENGWGTVRHVQLHPGIGALDCTDWIEAQAAAEAGQSGCHLTTGIFADLLGRIAGGDVAVMEVECASAGGERCRFLFGGTEALGGVYTGMTEGLSYDQALAHLG
;
A
#
# COMPACT_ATOMS: atom_id res chain seq x y z
N MET A 1 3.53 -10.52 -31.99
CA MET A 1 3.89 -9.13 -31.68
C MET A 1 4.60 -9.16 -30.35
N ASN A 2 5.92 -8.95 -30.35
CA ASN A 2 6.70 -8.86 -29.11
C ASN A 2 6.44 -7.50 -28.48
N THR A 3 5.63 -7.47 -27.44
CA THR A 3 5.61 -6.35 -26.50
C THR A 3 6.91 -6.47 -25.71
N THR A 4 7.92 -5.68 -26.07
CA THR A 4 9.10 -5.49 -25.22
C THR A 4 8.57 -4.99 -23.87
N ALA A 5 8.67 -5.81 -22.82
CA ALA A 5 8.38 -5.36 -21.48
C ALA A 5 9.30 -4.16 -21.21
N ILE A 6 8.73 -2.97 -21.13
CA ILE A 6 9.45 -1.81 -20.62
C ILE A 6 9.60 -2.12 -19.13
N GLY A 7 10.80 -2.48 -18.70
CA GLY A 7 11.12 -2.60 -17.27
C GLY A 7 10.67 -1.35 -16.55
N ALA A 8 10.09 -1.50 -15.37
CA ALA A 8 9.48 -0.36 -14.69
C ALA A 8 10.57 0.62 -14.27
N GLN A 9 10.66 1.72 -15.01
CA GLN A 9 11.62 2.77 -14.71
C GLN A 9 11.19 3.54 -13.47
N LEU A 10 11.88 3.31 -12.35
CA LEU A 10 11.71 4.12 -11.15
C LEU A 10 12.41 5.48 -11.30
N VAL A 11 11.70 6.55 -10.95
CA VAL A 11 12.22 7.92 -10.96
C VAL A 11 12.48 8.36 -9.53
N ARG A 12 13.71 8.78 -9.23
CA ARG A 12 14.05 9.38 -7.93
C ARG A 12 13.72 10.86 -7.93
N LEU A 13 12.82 11.27 -7.05
CA LEU A 13 12.41 12.65 -6.88
C LEU A 13 12.91 13.21 -5.54
N PRO A 14 13.16 14.52 -5.45
CA PRO A 14 13.44 15.16 -4.15
C PRO A 14 12.25 14.98 -3.21
N ALA A 15 12.51 14.74 -1.92
CA ALA A 15 11.46 14.53 -0.91
C ALA A 15 10.33 15.59 -0.92
N PRO A 16 10.59 16.91 -1.14
CA PRO A 16 9.52 17.92 -1.20
C PRO A 16 8.53 17.75 -2.36
N PHE A 17 8.80 16.89 -3.34
CA PHE A 17 7.90 16.63 -4.46
C PHE A 17 6.55 16.09 -3.98
N LEU A 18 6.56 15.10 -3.09
CA LEU A 18 5.34 14.43 -2.64
C LEU A 18 4.39 15.39 -1.90
N PRO A 19 4.81 16.15 -0.86
CA PRO A 19 3.91 17.11 -0.21
C PRO A 19 3.45 18.24 -1.16
N ALA A 20 4.25 18.63 -2.16
CA ALA A 20 3.83 19.59 -3.18
C ALA A 20 2.71 19.03 -4.08
N MET A 21 2.86 17.77 -4.53
CA MET A 21 1.84 17.05 -5.29
C MET A 21 0.55 16.91 -4.49
N LEU A 22 0.64 16.49 -3.22
CA LEU A 22 -0.52 16.34 -2.34
C LEU A 22 -1.27 17.66 -2.18
N ARG A 23 -0.58 18.78 -1.91
CA ARG A 23 -1.22 20.11 -1.84
C ARG A 23 -1.91 20.51 -3.14
N ALA A 24 -1.27 20.27 -4.28
CA ALA A 24 -1.83 20.60 -5.59
C ALA A 24 -3.09 19.78 -5.89
N LEU A 25 -3.12 18.50 -5.52
CA LEU A 25 -4.27 17.63 -5.69
C LEU A 25 -5.41 17.99 -4.73
N ALA A 26 -5.12 18.40 -3.50
CA ALA A 26 -6.17 18.86 -2.58
C ALA A 26 -6.73 20.24 -2.91
N HIS A 27 -5.98 21.08 -3.63
CA HIS A 27 -6.39 22.46 -3.91
C HIS A 27 -7.74 22.52 -4.65
N GLY A 28 -8.72 23.19 -4.02
CA GLY A 28 -10.06 23.37 -4.58
C GLY A 28 -10.95 22.12 -4.58
N ARG A 29 -10.53 21.03 -3.90
CA ARG A 29 -11.29 19.77 -3.80
C ARG A 29 -11.77 19.51 -2.37
N SER A 30 -12.82 18.72 -2.24
CA SER A 30 -13.16 18.14 -0.94
C SER A 30 -12.09 17.13 -0.52
N PRO A 31 -11.89 16.87 0.79
CA PRO A 31 -10.96 15.84 1.25
C PRO A 31 -11.26 14.46 0.65
N MET A 32 -12.54 14.11 0.51
CA MET A 32 -12.97 12.83 -0.04
C MET A 32 -12.63 12.69 -1.53
N ASP A 33 -12.83 13.75 -2.32
CA ASP A 33 -12.48 13.71 -3.76
C ASP A 33 -10.97 13.60 -3.96
N ALA A 34 -10.18 14.33 -3.16
CA ALA A 34 -8.73 14.23 -3.19
C ALA A 34 -8.24 12.82 -2.81
N ALA A 35 -8.81 12.23 -1.76
CA ALA A 35 -8.49 10.86 -1.33
C ALA A 35 -8.86 9.81 -2.39
N THR A 36 -10.00 9.97 -3.06
CA THR A 36 -10.41 9.08 -4.16
C THR A 36 -9.44 9.17 -5.34
N LEU A 37 -9.04 10.38 -5.72
CA LEU A 37 -8.09 10.59 -6.81
C LEU A 37 -6.71 10.02 -6.49
N LEU A 38 -6.22 10.17 -5.26
CA LEU A 38 -4.94 9.61 -4.81
C LEU A 38 -4.98 8.08 -4.82
N ARG A 39 -6.07 7.46 -4.34
CA ARG A 39 -6.26 6.01 -4.41
C ARG A 39 -6.28 5.51 -5.85
N GLN A 40 -6.98 6.21 -6.75
CA GLN A 40 -7.02 5.86 -8.16
C GLN A 40 -5.63 5.95 -8.80
N MET A 41 -4.89 7.03 -8.53
CA MET A 41 -3.51 7.19 -9.00
C MET A 41 -2.60 6.06 -8.48
N GLY A 42 -2.77 5.66 -7.22
CA GLY A 42 -2.01 4.56 -6.66
C GLY A 42 -2.33 3.24 -7.35
N TYR A 43 -3.61 2.97 -7.55
CA TYR A 43 -4.08 1.76 -8.24
C TYR A 43 -3.55 1.68 -9.68
N GLU A 44 -3.66 2.77 -10.45
CA GLU A 44 -3.17 2.85 -11.83
C GLU A 44 -1.66 2.71 -11.97
N THR A 45 -0.90 2.96 -10.90
CA THR A 45 0.56 2.82 -10.88
C THR A 45 1.05 1.49 -10.31
N GLY A 46 0.15 0.68 -9.72
CA GLY A 46 0.51 -0.60 -9.10
C GLY A 46 1.18 -1.59 -10.05
N GLU A 47 0.81 -1.59 -11.34
CA GLU A 47 1.47 -2.41 -12.37
C GLU A 47 2.96 -2.09 -12.50
N ALA A 48 3.31 -0.80 -12.46
CA ALA A 48 4.68 -0.35 -12.52
C ALA A 48 5.43 -0.73 -11.24
N PHE A 49 4.79 -0.65 -10.07
CA PHE A 49 5.38 -1.15 -8.82
C PHE A 49 5.61 -2.66 -8.84
N HIS A 50 4.66 -3.42 -9.39
CA HIS A 50 4.79 -4.87 -9.53
C HIS A 50 5.96 -5.22 -10.44
N ALA A 51 6.03 -4.63 -11.63
CA ALA A 51 7.15 -4.85 -12.55
C ALA A 51 8.50 -4.41 -11.95
N ALA A 52 8.53 -3.33 -11.17
CA ALA A 52 9.74 -2.89 -10.47
C ALA A 52 10.17 -3.85 -9.37
N LEU A 53 9.21 -4.42 -8.62
CA LEU A 53 9.46 -5.46 -7.62
C LEU A 53 10.04 -6.72 -8.27
N GLU A 54 9.45 -7.20 -9.36
CA GLU A 54 9.94 -8.37 -10.10
C GLU A 54 11.35 -8.14 -10.65
N GLU A 55 11.63 -6.98 -11.24
CA GLU A 55 12.97 -6.64 -11.72
C GLU A 55 14.00 -6.57 -10.57
N TRP A 56 13.60 -6.00 -9.43
CA TRP A 56 14.42 -5.94 -8.23
C TRP A 56 14.70 -7.33 -7.64
N LEU A 57 13.72 -8.24 -7.65
CA LEU A 57 13.86 -9.64 -7.24
C LEU A 57 14.80 -10.42 -8.16
N ALA A 58 14.65 -10.26 -9.48
CA ALA A 58 15.50 -10.88 -10.50
C ALA A 58 16.99 -10.54 -10.31
N GLY A 59 17.29 -9.34 -9.82
CA GLY A 59 18.67 -8.91 -9.54
C GLY A 59 19.32 -9.55 -8.30
N ARG A 60 18.54 -10.25 -7.45
CA ARG A 60 18.99 -10.69 -6.11
C ARG A 60 19.31 -12.16 -5.95
N GLY A 61 18.89 -13.01 -6.89
CA GLY A 61 19.18 -14.44 -6.77
C GLY A 61 18.38 -15.32 -7.72
N PRO A 62 18.59 -16.64 -7.64
CA PRO A 62 18.04 -17.61 -8.59
C PRO A 62 16.52 -17.82 -8.50
N ALA A 63 15.87 -17.41 -7.39
CA ALA A 63 14.41 -17.43 -7.29
C ALA A 63 13.79 -16.42 -8.28
N GLY A 64 14.32 -15.20 -8.34
CA GLY A 64 14.14 -14.24 -9.43
C GLY A 64 12.74 -13.65 -9.65
N SER A 65 11.70 -14.14 -8.97
CA SER A 65 10.32 -13.65 -9.08
C SER A 65 9.50 -13.87 -7.81
N SER A 66 8.44 -13.08 -7.61
CA SER A 66 7.62 -13.17 -6.39
C SER A 66 6.90 -14.52 -6.21
N ASP A 67 6.49 -15.15 -7.31
CA ASP A 67 5.76 -16.43 -7.34
C ASP A 67 6.62 -17.64 -6.96
N SER A 68 7.94 -17.48 -6.95
CA SER A 68 8.90 -18.55 -6.62
C SER A 68 9.34 -18.56 -5.16
N LEU A 69 9.04 -17.49 -4.41
CA LEU A 69 9.47 -17.32 -3.03
C LEU A 69 8.52 -18.02 -2.04
N GLY A 70 9.09 -18.56 -0.95
CA GLY A 70 8.29 -18.91 0.21
C GLY A 70 7.69 -17.66 0.86
N ALA A 71 6.61 -17.81 1.64
CA ALA A 71 5.89 -16.67 2.20
C ALA A 71 6.78 -15.72 3.04
N ASP A 72 7.63 -16.26 3.92
CA ASP A 72 8.53 -15.45 4.75
C ASP A 72 9.57 -14.71 3.91
N GLU A 73 10.19 -15.41 2.95
CA GLU A 73 11.16 -14.82 2.02
C GLU A 73 10.53 -13.72 1.16
N PHE A 74 9.28 -13.93 0.72
CA PHE A 74 8.51 -12.94 -0.02
C PHE A 74 8.30 -11.67 0.81
N TRP A 75 7.86 -11.78 2.07
CA TRP A 75 7.60 -10.61 2.90
C TRP A 75 8.87 -9.87 3.30
N ASP A 76 9.97 -10.58 3.55
CA ASP A 76 11.29 -9.97 3.76
C ASP A 76 11.77 -9.21 2.51
N ALA A 77 11.58 -9.81 1.33
CA ALA A 77 11.92 -9.19 0.06
C ALA A 77 11.03 -7.96 -0.22
N PHE A 78 9.72 -8.06 0.02
CA PHE A 78 8.77 -6.97 -0.11
C PHE A 78 9.17 -5.78 0.78
N ALA A 79 9.49 -6.04 2.05
CA ALA A 79 9.99 -5.03 2.97
C ALA A 79 11.29 -4.38 2.48
N GLY A 80 12.23 -5.18 1.99
CA GLY A 80 13.50 -4.72 1.43
C GLY A 80 13.31 -3.79 0.21
N PHE A 81 12.37 -4.14 -0.68
CA PHE A 81 12.08 -3.32 -1.86
C PHE A 81 11.63 -1.91 -1.48
N TRP A 82 10.69 -1.77 -0.54
CA TRP A 82 10.21 -0.45 -0.11
C TRP A 82 11.29 0.37 0.61
N ALA A 83 12.06 -0.29 1.50
CA ALA A 83 13.13 0.36 2.25
C ALA A 83 14.23 0.90 1.32
N GLU A 84 14.68 0.10 0.34
CA GLU A 84 15.73 0.51 -0.60
C GLU A 84 15.28 1.61 -1.56
N ASN A 85 13.99 1.67 -1.87
CA ASN A 85 13.41 2.72 -2.69
C ASN A 85 13.01 3.96 -1.88
N GLY A 86 13.33 4.01 -0.58
CA GLY A 86 13.19 5.20 0.26
C GLY A 86 11.75 5.48 0.70
N TRP A 87 10.88 4.48 0.71
CA TRP A 87 9.50 4.64 1.18
C TRP A 87 9.37 4.56 2.69
N GLY A 88 10.22 3.79 3.35
CA GLY A 88 10.14 3.53 4.79
C GLY A 88 10.25 2.04 5.08
N THR A 89 9.84 1.63 6.28
CA THR A 89 9.82 0.22 6.66
C THR A 89 8.42 -0.34 6.46
N VAL A 90 8.33 -1.59 5.98
CA VAL A 90 7.07 -2.34 5.89
C VAL A 90 7.23 -3.66 6.63
N ARG A 91 6.21 -4.08 7.36
CA ARG A 91 6.16 -5.37 8.03
C ARG A 91 4.81 -6.03 7.83
N HIS A 92 4.81 -7.27 7.36
CA HIS A 92 3.61 -8.08 7.30
C HIS A 92 3.20 -8.60 8.67
N VAL A 93 1.88 -8.61 8.94
CA VAL A 93 1.27 -9.19 10.12
C VAL A 93 0.03 -9.98 9.70
N GLN A 94 -0.03 -11.25 10.06
CA GLN A 94 -1.27 -12.01 9.92
C GLN A 94 -2.20 -11.66 11.10
N LEU A 95 -3.38 -11.09 10.82
CA LEU A 95 -4.36 -10.76 11.85
C LEU A 95 -5.52 -11.77 11.92
N HIS A 96 -5.90 -12.35 10.78
CA HIS A 96 -6.98 -13.33 10.63
C HIS A 96 -6.67 -14.24 9.43
N PRO A 97 -7.13 -15.51 9.33
CA PRO A 97 -6.84 -16.39 8.18
C PRO A 97 -7.08 -15.79 6.79
N GLY A 98 -8.02 -14.84 6.66
CA GLY A 98 -8.32 -14.13 5.41
C GLY A 98 -7.90 -12.66 5.36
N ILE A 99 -7.31 -12.10 6.43
CA ILE A 99 -6.89 -10.69 6.51
C ILE A 99 -5.45 -10.60 7.02
N GLY A 100 -4.59 -10.06 6.17
CA GLY A 100 -3.26 -9.59 6.55
C GLY A 100 -3.26 -8.10 6.86
N ALA A 101 -2.17 -7.64 7.44
CA ALA A 101 -1.88 -6.22 7.61
C ALA A 101 -0.45 -5.90 7.20
N LEU A 102 -0.26 -4.70 6.66
CA LEU A 102 1.04 -4.08 6.43
C LEU A 102 1.19 -2.93 7.41
N ASP A 103 2.14 -3.09 8.34
CA ASP A 103 2.58 -2.03 9.24
C ASP A 103 3.71 -1.25 8.59
N CYS A 104 3.49 0.05 8.37
CA CYS A 104 4.45 0.94 7.74
C CYS A 104 4.92 2.01 8.75
N THR A 105 6.23 2.10 8.96
CA THR A 105 6.87 3.13 9.80
C THR A 105 7.86 3.93 8.99
N ASP A 106 8.14 5.17 9.43
CA ASP A 106 8.94 6.14 8.68
C ASP A 106 8.46 6.31 7.24
N TRP A 107 7.14 6.19 7.06
CA TRP A 107 6.51 6.09 5.75
C TRP A 107 6.45 7.44 5.06
N ILE A 108 7.04 7.54 3.87
CA ILE A 108 7.24 8.80 3.15
C ILE A 108 5.92 9.51 2.84
N GLU A 109 4.87 8.76 2.50
CA GLU A 109 3.57 9.37 2.23
C GLU A 109 2.94 9.96 3.50
N ALA A 110 3.10 9.31 4.64
CA ALA A 110 2.57 9.81 5.91
C ALA A 110 3.26 11.12 6.32
N GLN A 111 4.59 11.16 6.17
CA GLN A 111 5.39 12.36 6.40
C GLN A 111 4.94 13.50 5.46
N ALA A 112 4.82 13.20 4.16
CA ALA A 112 4.38 14.17 3.16
C ALA A 112 2.94 14.66 3.41
N ALA A 113 2.02 13.78 3.81
CA ALA A 113 0.65 14.15 4.14
C ALA A 113 0.62 15.12 5.33
N ALA A 114 1.37 14.82 6.40
CA ALA A 114 1.49 15.71 7.56
C ALA A 114 2.04 17.10 7.16
N GLU A 115 3.11 17.15 6.35
CA GLU A 115 3.67 18.39 5.81
C GLU A 115 2.71 19.16 4.89
N ALA A 116 1.82 18.46 4.20
CA ALA A 116 0.79 19.04 3.34
C ALA A 116 -0.46 19.50 4.11
N GLY A 117 -0.54 19.26 5.43
CA GLY A 117 -1.74 19.50 6.24
C GLY A 117 -2.89 18.56 5.90
N GLN A 118 -2.58 17.35 5.45
CA GLN A 118 -3.50 16.28 5.06
C GLN A 118 -3.34 15.06 5.98
N SER A 119 -4.28 14.11 5.88
CA SER A 119 -4.25 12.89 6.66
C SER A 119 -4.48 11.67 5.78
N GLY A 120 -3.74 10.58 6.05
CA GLY A 120 -3.90 9.30 5.37
C GLY A 120 -2.88 9.07 4.26
N CYS A 121 -2.63 7.80 3.98
CA CYS A 121 -1.78 7.32 2.90
C CYS A 121 -2.62 6.74 1.76
N HIS A 122 -3.38 7.61 1.12
CA HIS A 122 -4.35 7.25 0.09
C HIS A 122 -3.69 6.74 -1.19
N LEU A 123 -2.52 7.28 -1.58
CA LEU A 123 -1.75 6.79 -2.71
C LEU A 123 -1.28 5.36 -2.44
N THR A 124 -0.67 5.11 -1.27
CA THR A 124 -0.20 3.79 -0.85
C THR A 124 -1.33 2.77 -0.80
N THR A 125 -2.51 3.16 -0.31
CA THR A 125 -3.70 2.29 -0.30
C THR A 125 -4.02 1.78 -1.70
N GLY A 126 -3.98 2.66 -2.71
CA GLY A 126 -4.21 2.29 -4.11
C GLY A 126 -3.09 1.40 -4.67
N ILE A 127 -1.83 1.76 -4.42
CA ILE A 127 -0.67 0.99 -4.89
C ILE A 127 -0.73 -0.44 -4.35
N PHE A 128 -0.94 -0.58 -3.04
CA PHE A 128 -1.03 -1.90 -2.40
C PHE A 128 -2.21 -2.72 -2.92
N ALA A 129 -3.36 -2.11 -3.22
CA ALA A 129 -4.51 -2.85 -3.74
C ALA A 129 -4.21 -3.51 -5.09
N ASP A 130 -3.67 -2.76 -6.06
CA ASP A 130 -3.32 -3.34 -7.37
C ASP A 130 -2.10 -4.28 -7.27
N LEU A 131 -1.05 -3.87 -6.54
CA LEU A 131 0.17 -4.67 -6.39
C LEU A 131 -0.11 -6.04 -5.75
N LEU A 132 -0.77 -6.06 -4.58
CA LEU A 132 -1.07 -7.31 -3.89
C LEU A 132 -2.08 -8.16 -4.67
N GLY A 133 -3.02 -7.52 -5.40
CA GLY A 133 -3.94 -8.23 -6.26
C GLY A 133 -3.24 -8.98 -7.39
N ARG A 134 -2.25 -8.34 -8.03
CA ARG A 134 -1.43 -8.97 -9.07
C ARG A 134 -0.63 -10.15 -8.52
N ILE A 135 -0.01 -9.99 -7.35
CA ILE A 135 0.76 -11.05 -6.68
C ILE A 135 -0.16 -12.22 -6.29
N ALA A 136 -1.36 -11.94 -5.81
CA ALA A 136 -2.34 -12.95 -5.45
C ALA A 136 -3.05 -13.59 -6.67
N GLY A 137 -2.88 -13.04 -7.87
CA GLY A 137 -3.60 -13.47 -9.07
C GLY A 137 -5.11 -13.21 -9.04
N GLY A 138 -5.57 -12.22 -8.26
CA GLY A 138 -6.99 -11.92 -8.08
C GLY A 138 -7.23 -10.62 -7.31
N ASP A 139 -8.50 -10.25 -7.10
CA ASP A 139 -8.83 -8.99 -6.44
C ASP A 139 -8.44 -9.00 -4.95
N VAL A 140 -7.65 -8.02 -4.53
CA VAL A 140 -7.31 -7.76 -3.13
C VAL A 140 -7.79 -6.36 -2.77
N ALA A 141 -8.61 -6.29 -1.72
CA ALA A 141 -9.02 -5.02 -1.14
C ALA A 141 -7.99 -4.57 -0.11
N VAL A 142 -7.76 -3.26 -0.01
CA VAL A 142 -6.84 -2.65 0.98
C VAL A 142 -7.53 -1.48 1.67
N MET A 143 -7.39 -1.40 2.99
CA MET A 143 -7.97 -0.34 3.83
C MET A 143 -6.95 0.15 4.86
N GLU A 144 -6.66 1.45 4.85
CA GLU A 144 -5.89 2.09 5.92
C GLU A 144 -6.77 2.27 7.16
N VAL A 145 -6.31 1.75 8.30
CA VAL A 145 -7.03 1.80 9.60
C VAL A 145 -6.29 2.58 10.68
N GLU A 146 -4.99 2.81 10.51
CA GLU A 146 -4.18 3.71 11.32
C GLU A 146 -3.25 4.49 10.38
N CYS A 147 -2.94 5.75 10.72
CA CYS A 147 -2.01 6.55 9.94
C CYS A 147 -1.15 7.44 10.85
N ALA A 148 0.16 7.46 10.61
CA ALA A 148 1.07 8.31 11.37
C ALA A 148 0.77 9.81 11.17
N SER A 149 0.33 10.21 9.98
CA SER A 149 -0.06 11.60 9.72
C SER A 149 -1.34 12.02 10.47
N ALA A 150 -2.12 11.04 10.94
CA ALA A 150 -3.32 11.26 11.75
C ALA A 150 -3.04 11.09 13.26
N GLY A 151 -1.77 11.02 13.66
CA GLY A 151 -1.35 10.88 15.06
C GLY A 151 -1.15 9.44 15.54
N GLY A 152 -1.23 8.44 14.65
CA GLY A 152 -0.85 7.06 14.95
C GLY A 152 0.67 6.88 15.09
N GLU A 153 1.10 5.78 15.67
CA GLU A 153 2.54 5.43 15.76
C GLU A 153 3.08 4.88 14.43
N ARG A 154 2.19 4.43 13.55
CA ARG A 154 2.47 3.82 12.25
C ARG A 154 1.30 4.06 11.30
N CYS A 155 1.51 3.76 10.02
CA CYS A 155 0.40 3.48 9.13
C CYS A 155 0.11 1.97 9.14
N ARG A 156 -1.16 1.58 9.19
CA ARG A 156 -1.58 0.18 9.12
C ARG A 156 -2.60 0.01 8.01
N PHE A 157 -2.27 -0.85 7.06
CA PHE A 157 -3.15 -1.21 5.95
C PHE A 157 -3.62 -2.65 6.13
N LEU A 158 -4.91 -2.85 6.32
CA LEU A 158 -5.53 -4.17 6.25
C LEU A 158 -5.70 -4.56 4.79
N PHE A 159 -5.44 -5.83 4.46
CA PHE A 159 -5.64 -6.34 3.11
C PHE A 159 -6.20 -7.77 3.13
N GLY A 160 -7.00 -8.10 2.12
CA GLY A 160 -7.57 -9.43 1.95
C GLY A 160 -8.70 -9.43 0.93
N GLY A 161 -9.52 -10.48 0.96
CA GLY A 161 -10.67 -10.60 0.06
C GLY A 161 -11.72 -9.50 0.31
N THR A 162 -12.34 -9.01 -0.76
CA THR A 162 -13.32 -7.89 -0.71
C THR A 162 -14.47 -8.13 0.26
N GLU A 163 -14.99 -9.35 0.35
CA GLU A 163 -16.08 -9.69 1.28
C GLU A 163 -15.63 -9.55 2.74
N ALA A 164 -14.50 -10.15 3.10
CA ALA A 164 -13.97 -10.11 4.45
C ALA A 164 -13.64 -8.67 4.88
N LEU A 165 -12.97 -7.90 4.01
CA LEU A 165 -12.64 -6.50 4.32
C LEU A 165 -13.88 -5.60 4.34
N GLY A 166 -14.89 -5.91 3.53
CA GLY A 166 -16.21 -5.27 3.58
C GLY A 166 -16.90 -5.46 4.93
N GLY A 167 -16.83 -6.65 5.52
CA GLY A 167 -17.31 -6.92 6.88
C GLY A 167 -16.61 -6.07 7.94
N VAL A 168 -15.28 -5.93 7.85
CA VAL A 168 -14.51 -5.05 8.75
C VAL A 168 -14.96 -3.60 8.61
N TYR A 169 -15.09 -3.12 7.37
CA TYR A 169 -15.54 -1.76 7.08
C TYR A 169 -16.93 -1.49 7.66
N THR A 170 -17.88 -2.40 7.46
CA THR A 170 -19.22 -2.28 8.04
C THR A 170 -19.15 -2.17 9.56
N GLY A 171 -18.41 -3.05 10.24
CA GLY A 171 -18.24 -2.98 11.69
C GLY A 171 -17.66 -1.64 12.16
N MET A 172 -16.68 -1.10 11.43
CA MET A 172 -16.10 0.21 11.74
C MET A 172 -17.12 1.35 11.56
N THR A 173 -17.94 1.30 10.51
CA THR A 173 -19.02 2.30 10.31
C THR A 173 -20.12 2.22 11.37
N GLU A 174 -20.26 1.07 12.02
CA GLU A 174 -21.15 0.84 13.17
C GLU A 174 -20.51 1.20 14.52
N GLY A 175 -19.27 1.71 14.51
CA GLY A 175 -18.57 2.24 15.68
C GLY A 175 -17.63 1.25 16.38
N LEU A 176 -17.37 0.08 15.81
CA LEU A 176 -16.36 -0.85 16.29
C LEU A 176 -14.94 -0.36 15.94
N SER A 177 -13.95 -0.70 16.76
CA SER A 177 -12.57 -0.66 16.30
C SER A 177 -12.33 -1.72 15.22
N TYR A 178 -11.28 -1.57 14.41
CA TYR A 178 -10.97 -2.59 13.40
C TYR A 178 -10.64 -3.95 14.05
N ASP A 179 -10.01 -3.97 15.24
CA ASP A 179 -9.75 -5.21 16.00
C ASP A 179 -11.05 -5.91 16.42
N GLN A 180 -12.03 -5.13 16.89
CA GLN A 180 -13.35 -5.65 17.25
C GLN A 180 -14.10 -6.16 16.01
N ALA A 181 -14.04 -5.44 14.90
CA ALA A 181 -14.67 -5.84 13.65
C ALA A 181 -14.02 -7.10 13.05
N LEU A 182 -12.69 -7.24 13.13
CA LEU A 182 -11.97 -8.45 12.73
C LEU A 182 -12.40 -9.67 13.55
N ALA A 183 -12.61 -9.51 14.86
CA ALA A 183 -13.06 -10.59 15.74
C ALA A 183 -14.47 -11.10 15.40
N HIS A 184 -15.26 -10.34 14.62
CA HIS A 184 -16.59 -10.73 14.16
C HIS A 184 -16.60 -11.47 12.81
N LEU A 185 -15.46 -11.62 12.12
CA LEU A 185 -15.40 -12.25 10.80
C LEU A 185 -15.58 -13.78 10.80
N GLY A 186 -15.58 -14.43 11.98
CA GLY A 186 -15.79 -15.87 12.13
C GLY A 186 -14.50 -16.67 12.20
#